data_AF-A0A7K1D8D4-F1
#
_entry.id   AF-A0A7K1D8D4-F1
#
_cell.length_a   1.000
_cell.length_b   1.000
_cell.length_c   1.000
_cell.angle_alpha   90.00
_cell.angle_beta   90.00
_cell.angle_gamma   90.00
#
_symmetry.space_group_name_H-M   'P 1'
#
loop_
_entity.id
_entity.type
_entity.pdbx_description
1 polymer ?
#
loop_
_entity_poly.entity_id
_entity_poly.type
_entity_poly.pdbx_seq_one_letter_code
_entity_poly.pdbx_strand_id
1 'polypeptide(L)'
;MAELVFFSGTMDSGKSTLALQTHHNHSSAGRRGLVFTRKDRAGEATLSSRLGLQASAIEVTPETNFLRLMTQALSKGETVDYLICDEAQFYEVEQIDQLARVVDDFGIDVFTFGITTDFRTALFPGAQRLLEIADRMNILQVEALCWCGKKATHQARIVNGVMVT
;
A
#
# COMPACT_ATOMS: atom_id res chain seq x y z
N MET A 1 -0.97 18.55 9.30
CA MET A 1 -2.19 17.71 9.38
C MET A 1 -1.76 16.34 8.93
N ALA A 2 -2.29 15.27 9.54
CA ALA A 2 -2.05 13.93 9.02
C ALA A 2 -2.70 13.80 7.63
N GLU A 3 -2.17 12.93 6.78
CA GLU A 3 -2.67 12.76 5.42
C GLU A 3 -2.83 11.28 5.04
N LEU A 4 -3.85 11.00 4.23
CA LEU A 4 -3.97 9.76 3.46
C LEU A 4 -3.27 9.95 2.11
N VAL A 5 -2.11 9.34 1.98
CA VAL A 5 -1.29 9.43 0.77
C VAL A 5 -1.36 8.13 -0.02
N PHE A 6 -1.65 8.20 -1.32
CA PHE A 6 -1.61 7.04 -2.21
C PHE A 6 -0.49 7.13 -3.24
N PHE A 7 0.46 6.21 -3.11
CA PHE A 7 1.55 5.99 -4.04
C PHE A 7 1.18 4.89 -5.04
N SER A 8 0.95 5.30 -6.29
CA SER A 8 0.59 4.41 -7.39
C SER A 8 1.73 4.21 -8.38
N GLY A 9 1.78 3.04 -8.99
CA GLY A 9 2.74 2.72 -10.05
C GLY A 9 2.53 1.30 -10.56
N THR A 10 3.03 0.98 -11.75
CA THR A 10 2.93 -0.37 -12.34
C THR A 10 3.60 -1.42 -11.47
N MET A 11 3.38 -2.70 -11.75
CA MET A 11 4.29 -3.73 -11.21
C MET A 11 5.73 -3.36 -11.57
N ASP A 12 6.64 -3.63 -10.65
CA ASP A 12 8.09 -3.44 -10.80
C ASP A 12 8.56 -1.99 -10.77
N SER A 13 7.66 -1.05 -10.48
CA SER A 13 7.99 0.36 -10.25
C SER A 13 8.58 0.65 -8.86
N GLY A 14 9.00 -0.37 -8.10
CA GLY A 14 9.63 -0.19 -6.78
C GLY A 14 8.70 0.23 -5.62
N LYS A 15 7.39 -0.03 -5.71
CA LYS A 15 6.41 0.35 -4.65
C LYS A 15 6.77 -0.17 -3.26
N SER A 16 6.96 -1.48 -3.12
CA SER A 16 7.30 -2.09 -1.82
C SER A 16 8.67 -1.62 -1.30
N THR A 17 9.63 -1.32 -2.19
CA THR A 17 10.90 -0.69 -1.80
C THR A 17 10.66 0.70 -1.21
N LEU A 18 9.81 1.53 -1.84
CA LEU A 18 9.47 2.85 -1.32
C LEU A 18 8.66 2.77 -0.01
N ALA A 19 7.77 1.79 0.12
CA ALA A 19 7.04 1.53 1.36
C ALA A 19 8.00 1.23 2.52
N LEU A 20 8.96 0.32 2.30
CA LEU A 20 9.99 -0.05 3.27
C LEU A 20 10.95 1.11 3.57
N GLN A 21 11.33 1.91 2.57
CA GLN A 21 12.15 3.09 2.76
C GLN A 21 11.41 4.15 3.58
N THR A 22 10.12 4.38 3.30
CA THR A 22 9.25 5.28 4.07
C THR A 22 9.16 4.82 5.53
N HIS A 23 8.93 3.52 5.77
CA HIS A 23 8.93 2.94 7.11
C HIS A 23 10.27 3.15 7.83
N HIS A 24 11.38 2.88 7.17
CA HIS A 24 12.71 3.06 7.72
C HIS A 24 13.00 4.53 8.08
N ASN A 25 12.61 5.47 7.23
CA ASN A 25 12.83 6.90 7.46
C ASN A 25 12.05 7.39 8.69
N HIS A 26 10.77 7.03 8.78
CA HIS A 26 9.94 7.43 9.91
C HIS A 26 10.41 6.77 11.23
N SER A 27 10.72 5.47 11.20
CA SER A 27 11.23 4.77 12.40
C SER A 27 12.59 5.29 12.85
N SER A 28 13.50 5.59 11.93
CA SER A 28 14.80 6.19 12.25
C SER A 28 14.69 7.60 12.84
N ALA A 29 13.60 8.32 12.53
CA ALA A 29 13.25 9.59 13.14
C ALA A 29 12.53 9.45 14.50
N GLY A 30 12.44 8.22 15.05
CA GLY A 30 11.83 7.95 16.35
C GLY A 30 10.31 7.79 16.33
N ARG A 31 9.65 7.82 15.16
CA ARG A 31 8.21 7.59 15.02
C ARG A 31 7.89 6.10 15.05
N ARG A 32 6.79 5.72 15.69
CA ARG A 32 6.28 4.34 15.75
C ARG A 32 5.21 4.15 14.69
N GLY A 33 5.36 3.11 13.86
CA GLY A 33 4.36 2.82 12.84
C GLY A 33 4.07 1.34 12.71
N LEU A 34 2.92 1.05 12.11
CA LEU A 34 2.49 -0.31 11.80
C LEU A 34 2.53 -0.51 10.29
N VAL A 35 3.02 -1.67 9.87
CA VAL A 35 3.11 -2.05 8.47
C VAL A 35 2.04 -3.11 8.20
N PHE A 36 1.28 -2.89 7.14
CA PHE A 36 0.21 -3.75 6.66
C PHE A 36 0.50 -4.15 5.22
N THR A 37 0.14 -5.38 4.88
CA THR A 37 0.21 -5.88 3.51
C THR A 37 -0.95 -6.85 3.26
N ARG A 38 -1.26 -7.14 2.00
CA ARG A 38 -2.23 -8.17 1.62
C ARG A 38 -1.69 -8.99 0.46
N LYS A 39 -1.70 -10.31 0.60
CA LYS A 39 -1.22 -11.26 -0.43
C LYS A 39 0.24 -11.02 -0.84
N ASP A 40 1.14 -10.67 0.09
CA ASP A 40 2.56 -10.61 -0.23
C ASP A 40 3.12 -12.02 -0.51
N ARG A 41 4.11 -12.06 -1.40
CA ARG A 41 4.72 -13.27 -1.96
C ARG A 41 5.68 -13.97 -0.99
N ALA A 42 6.11 -13.27 0.07
CA ALA A 42 7.11 -13.76 1.01
C ALA A 42 6.54 -14.59 2.18
N GLY A 43 5.21 -14.65 2.34
CA GLY A 43 4.53 -15.41 3.39
C GLY A 43 3.54 -14.55 4.20
N GLU A 44 2.77 -15.19 5.07
CA GLU A 44 1.89 -14.47 6.01
C GLU A 44 2.74 -13.56 6.90
N ALA A 45 2.38 -12.27 7.00
CA ALA A 45 2.95 -11.29 7.93
C ALA A 45 4.38 -10.74 7.61
N THR A 46 4.82 -10.74 6.36
CA THR A 46 6.07 -10.04 5.95
C THR A 46 5.83 -9.18 4.73
N LEU A 47 6.30 -7.94 4.77
CA LEU A 47 6.43 -7.08 3.60
C LEU A 47 7.84 -7.22 3.02
N SER A 48 7.94 -7.53 1.74
CA SER A 48 9.21 -7.74 1.04
C SER A 48 9.30 -6.93 -0.26
N SER A 49 10.52 -6.56 -0.67
CA SER A 49 10.77 -5.94 -1.97
C SER A 49 11.67 -6.81 -2.85
N ARG A 50 11.61 -6.55 -4.16
CA ARG A 50 12.48 -7.23 -5.15
C ARG A 50 13.97 -6.93 -4.97
N LEU A 51 14.32 -5.89 -4.23
CA LEU A 51 15.70 -5.52 -3.90
C LEU A 51 16.19 -6.15 -2.59
N GLY A 52 15.41 -7.07 -2.00
CA GLY A 52 15.82 -7.82 -0.80
C GLY A 52 15.54 -7.11 0.52
N LEU A 53 14.95 -5.92 0.53
CA LEU A 53 14.47 -5.28 1.76
C LEU A 53 13.23 -6.02 2.29
N GLN A 54 13.10 -6.11 3.62
CA GLN A 54 11.97 -6.74 4.29
C GLN A 54 11.63 -6.03 5.61
N ALA A 55 10.37 -6.10 6.03
CA ALA A 55 9.92 -5.71 7.35
C ALA A 55 8.75 -6.60 7.81
N SER A 56 8.61 -6.78 9.12
CA SER A 56 7.42 -7.43 9.70
C SER A 56 6.17 -6.63 9.34
N ALA A 57 5.12 -7.32 8.92
CA ALA A 57 3.86 -6.72 8.52
C ALA A 57 2.67 -7.47 9.11
N ILE A 58 1.51 -6.83 9.13
CA ILE A 58 0.24 -7.43 9.52
C ILE A 58 -0.54 -7.72 8.23
N GLU A 59 -0.94 -8.97 8.04
CA GLU A 59 -1.79 -9.34 6.89
C GLU A 59 -3.17 -8.71 7.04
N VAL A 60 -3.64 -8.04 5.99
CA VAL A 60 -4.99 -7.48 5.91
C VAL A 60 -5.94 -8.53 5.35
N THR A 61 -6.90 -8.95 6.16
CA THR A 61 -7.97 -9.86 5.77
C THR A 61 -9.28 -9.08 5.59
N PRO A 62 -10.34 -9.67 5.01
CA PRO A 62 -11.66 -9.03 4.95
C PRO A 62 -12.21 -8.61 6.33
N GLU A 63 -11.80 -9.27 7.40
CA GLU A 63 -12.24 -9.02 8.78
C GLU A 63 -11.40 -7.93 9.49
N THR A 64 -10.31 -7.48 8.87
CA THR A 64 -9.47 -6.40 9.40
C THR A 64 -10.29 -5.12 9.50
N ASN A 65 -10.27 -4.52 10.69
CA ASN A 65 -10.92 -3.25 10.98
C ASN A 65 -9.90 -2.28 11.58
N PHE A 66 -9.47 -1.27 10.80
CA PHE A 66 -8.39 -0.37 11.19
C PHE A 66 -8.77 0.51 12.38
N LEU A 67 -10.01 0.98 12.45
CA LEU A 67 -10.48 1.81 13.56
C LEU A 67 -10.44 1.05 14.89
N ARG A 68 -10.86 -0.21 14.88
CA ARG A 68 -10.79 -1.09 16.05
C ARG A 68 -9.34 -1.34 16.46
N LEU A 69 -8.45 -1.59 15.50
CA LEU A 69 -7.02 -1.79 15.76
C LEU A 69 -6.41 -0.54 16.42
N MET A 70 -6.65 0.65 15.87
CA MET A 70 -6.12 1.90 16.43
C MET A 70 -6.70 2.17 17.82
N THR A 71 -8.02 2.03 17.98
CA THR A 71 -8.67 2.21 19.29
C THR A 71 -8.06 1.29 20.35
N GLN A 72 -7.82 0.02 20.02
CA GLN A 72 -7.23 -0.95 20.94
C GLN A 72 -5.79 -0.62 21.30
N ALA A 73 -4.95 -0.25 20.32
CA ALA A 73 -3.55 0.12 20.56
C ALA A 73 -3.46 1.35 21.48
N LEU A 74 -4.19 2.42 21.13
CA LEU A 74 -4.18 3.67 21.89
C LEU A 74 -4.75 3.49 23.31
N SER A 75 -5.78 2.65 23.48
CA SER A 75 -6.36 2.36 24.81
C SER A 75 -5.37 1.62 25.74
N LYS A 76 -4.38 0.93 25.18
CA LYS A 76 -3.30 0.29 25.94
C LYS A 76 -2.12 1.23 26.24
N GLY A 77 -2.22 2.49 25.83
CA GLY A 77 -1.14 3.47 25.95
C GLY A 77 -0.03 3.29 24.91
N GLU A 78 -0.28 2.53 23.84
CA GLU A 78 0.65 2.43 22.72
C GLU A 78 0.62 3.74 21.91
N THR A 79 1.72 4.02 21.20
CA THR A 79 1.81 5.16 20.30
C THR A 79 1.90 4.63 18.88
N VAL A 80 1.02 5.12 18.01
CA VAL A 80 1.02 4.84 16.57
C VAL A 80 1.01 6.17 15.85
N ASP A 81 2.12 6.52 15.21
CA ASP A 81 2.29 7.80 14.54
C ASP A 81 1.98 7.71 13.05
N TYR A 82 2.11 6.53 12.44
CA TYR A 82 1.82 6.32 11.01
C TYR A 82 1.50 4.87 10.67
N LEU A 83 0.81 4.67 9.54
CA LEU A 83 0.56 3.38 8.93
C LEU A 83 1.25 3.28 7.56
N ILE A 84 1.84 2.13 7.26
CA ILE A 84 2.25 1.73 5.91
C ILE A 84 1.30 0.64 5.44
N CYS A 85 0.70 0.80 4.28
CA CYS A 85 -0.25 -0.16 3.70
C CYS A 85 0.18 -0.50 2.27
N ASP A 86 0.83 -1.65 2.08
CA ASP A 86 1.21 -2.14 0.75
C ASP A 86 0.12 -3.01 0.12
N GLU A 87 0.17 -3.13 -1.20
CA GLU A 87 -0.82 -3.84 -2.02
C GLU A 87 -2.27 -3.38 -1.75
N ALA A 88 -2.44 -2.09 -1.47
CA ALA A 88 -3.70 -1.49 -1.04
C ALA A 88 -4.83 -1.59 -2.08
N GLN A 89 -4.52 -1.88 -3.34
CA GLN A 89 -5.53 -2.20 -4.36
C GLN A 89 -6.37 -3.42 -4.01
N PHE A 90 -5.84 -4.32 -3.18
CA PHE A 90 -6.56 -5.50 -2.71
C PHE A 90 -7.37 -5.24 -1.45
N TYR A 91 -7.34 -4.05 -0.85
CA TYR A 91 -8.15 -3.77 0.33
C TYR A 91 -9.62 -3.57 -0.08
N GLU A 92 -10.54 -3.88 0.82
CA GLU A 92 -11.97 -3.60 0.60
C GLU A 92 -12.23 -2.09 0.62
N VAL A 93 -13.31 -1.64 -0.04
CA VAL A 93 -13.65 -0.20 -0.13
C VAL A 93 -13.84 0.38 1.28
N GLU A 94 -14.51 -0.35 2.16
CA GLU A 94 -14.76 0.04 3.54
C GLU A 94 -13.45 0.14 4.35
N GLN A 95 -12.45 -0.66 4.00
CA GLN A 95 -11.13 -0.57 4.64
C GLN A 95 -10.40 0.71 4.23
N ILE A 96 -10.55 1.14 2.97
CA ILE A 96 -10.02 2.42 2.51
C ILE A 96 -10.71 3.59 3.22
N ASP A 97 -12.04 3.54 3.39
CA ASP A 97 -12.77 4.55 4.17
C ASP A 97 -12.31 4.58 5.64
N GLN A 98 -12.01 3.42 6.23
CA GLN A 98 -11.45 3.37 7.57
C GLN A 98 -10.05 3.98 7.64
N LEU A 99 -9.21 3.85 6.62
CA LEU A 99 -7.89 4.48 6.58
C LEU A 99 -8.01 6.01 6.54
N ALA A 100 -8.94 6.58 5.77
CA ALA A 100 -9.22 8.01 5.80
C ALA A 100 -9.68 8.45 7.20
N ARG A 101 -10.56 7.67 7.83
CA ARG A 101 -10.96 7.92 9.21
C ARG A 101 -9.82 7.76 10.23
N VAL A 102 -8.83 6.92 9.96
CA VAL A 102 -7.62 6.85 10.82
C VAL A 102 -6.87 8.20 10.79
N VAL A 103 -6.78 8.82 9.63
CA VAL A 103 -6.20 10.15 9.47
C VAL A 103 -7.01 11.20 10.22
N ASP A 104 -8.32 11.26 9.97
CA ASP A 104 -9.21 12.30 10.50
C ASP A 104 -9.45 12.17 12.01
N ASP A 105 -9.81 10.97 12.47
CA ASP A 105 -10.27 10.74 13.84
C ASP A 105 -9.09 10.63 14.83
N PHE A 106 -7.91 10.18 14.36
CA PHE A 106 -6.75 9.91 15.24
C PHE A 106 -5.53 10.76 14.93
N GLY A 107 -5.48 11.49 13.81
CA GLY A 107 -4.33 12.29 13.42
C GLY A 107 -3.09 11.46 13.08
N ILE A 108 -3.28 10.25 12.55
CA ILE A 108 -2.21 9.30 12.21
C ILE A 108 -1.97 9.34 10.70
N ASP A 109 -0.72 9.54 10.26
CA ASP A 109 -0.38 9.53 8.83
C ASP A 109 -0.62 8.15 8.20
N VAL A 110 -1.22 8.08 7.02
CA VAL A 110 -1.42 6.80 6.31
C VAL A 110 -0.78 6.85 4.93
N PHE A 111 0.20 5.98 4.70
CA PHE A 111 0.86 5.83 3.41
C PHE A 111 0.42 4.52 2.76
N THR A 112 -0.28 4.62 1.65
CA THR A 112 -0.76 3.48 0.86
C THR A 112 0.04 3.31 -0.42
N PHE A 113 0.29 2.06 -0.81
CA PHE A 113 1.07 1.70 -1.98
C PHE A 113 0.30 0.64 -2.78
N GLY A 114 0.19 0.81 -4.10
CA GLY A 114 -0.55 -0.14 -4.92
C GLY A 114 -0.57 0.12 -6.42
N ILE A 115 -1.12 -0.81 -7.18
CA ILE A 115 -1.44 -0.62 -8.61
C ILE A 115 -2.87 -0.09 -8.76
N THR A 116 -3.16 0.69 -9.79
CA THR A 116 -4.52 1.23 -9.98
C THR A 116 -5.44 0.27 -10.72
N THR A 117 -4.92 -0.40 -11.76
CA THR A 117 -5.71 -1.28 -12.63
C THR A 117 -5.18 -2.71 -12.67
N ASP A 118 -6.08 -3.64 -12.96
CA ASP A 118 -5.72 -5.02 -13.31
C ASP A 118 -5.11 -5.10 -14.73
N PHE A 119 -4.78 -6.32 -15.17
CA PHE A 119 -4.19 -6.57 -16.48
C PHE A 119 -5.16 -6.32 -17.65
N ARG A 120 -6.45 -6.09 -17.37
CA ARG A 120 -7.50 -5.77 -18.33
C ARG A 120 -7.81 -4.28 -18.35
N THR A 121 -6.99 -3.47 -17.68
CA THR A 121 -7.14 -2.03 -17.54
C THR A 121 -8.40 -1.60 -16.77
N ALA A 122 -8.99 -2.51 -16.00
CA ALA A 122 -10.08 -2.19 -15.09
C ALA A 122 -9.52 -1.76 -13.73
N LEU A 123 -10.07 -0.71 -13.13
CA LEU A 123 -9.65 -0.28 -11.79
C LEU A 123 -9.91 -1.39 -10.76
N PHE A 124 -8.98 -1.53 -9.82
CA PHE A 124 -9.25 -2.27 -8.59
C PHE A 124 -10.16 -1.44 -7.68
N PRO A 125 -11.15 -2.04 -7.00
CA PRO A 125 -12.06 -1.30 -6.12
C PRO A 125 -11.36 -0.49 -5.02
N GLY A 126 -10.39 -1.08 -4.31
CA GLY A 126 -9.63 -0.36 -3.28
C GLY A 126 -8.81 0.81 -3.84
N ALA A 127 -8.18 0.61 -5.00
CA ALA A 127 -7.42 1.67 -5.66
C ALA A 127 -8.33 2.78 -6.23
N GLN A 128 -9.50 2.40 -6.76
CA GLN A 128 -10.52 3.35 -7.17
C GLN A 128 -10.93 4.23 -5.98
N ARG A 129 -11.21 3.61 -4.83
CA ARG A 129 -11.59 4.36 -3.65
C ARG A 129 -10.49 5.30 -3.17
N LEU A 130 -9.23 4.86 -3.19
CA LEU A 130 -8.09 5.72 -2.86
C LEU A 130 -7.96 6.91 -3.81
N LEU A 131 -8.21 6.72 -5.12
CA LEU A 131 -8.23 7.82 -6.09
C LEU A 131 -9.32 8.85 -5.79
N GLU A 132 -10.44 8.43 -5.21
CA GLU A 132 -11.56 9.31 -4.86
C GLU A 132 -11.30 10.14 -3.59
N ILE A 133 -10.56 9.60 -2.61
CA ILE A 133 -10.50 10.20 -1.26
C ILE A 133 -9.12 10.53 -0.72
N ALA A 134 -8.03 10.06 -1.32
CA ALA A 134 -6.70 10.35 -0.80
C ALA A 134 -6.42 11.86 -0.85
N ASP A 135 -5.90 12.42 0.24
CA ASP A 135 -5.46 13.82 0.31
C ASP A 135 -4.36 14.10 -0.72
N ARG A 136 -3.54 13.08 -1.01
CA ARG A 136 -2.44 13.21 -1.96
C ARG A 136 -2.22 11.95 -2.78
N MET A 137 -2.09 12.17 -4.09
CA MET A 137 -1.77 11.16 -5.09
C MET A 137 -0.35 11.34 -5.61
N ASN A 138 0.47 10.30 -5.51
CA ASN A 138 1.82 10.28 -6.03
C ASN A 138 1.98 9.14 -7.03
N ILE A 139 2.47 9.44 -8.23
CA ILE A 139 2.89 8.43 -9.19
C ILE A 139 4.38 8.18 -8.98
N LEU A 140 4.78 6.92 -8.73
CA LEU A 140 6.19 6.58 -8.60
C LEU A 140 6.94 6.91 -9.89
N GLN A 141 8.07 7.61 -9.72
CA GLN A 141 8.92 8.06 -10.83
C GLN A 141 9.86 6.96 -11.34
N VAL A 142 10.01 5.87 -10.59
CA VAL A 142 10.79 4.71 -11.02
C VAL A 142 10.03 4.02 -12.15
N GLU A 143 10.59 4.11 -13.36
CA GLU A 143 9.96 3.56 -14.56
C GLU A 143 10.17 2.05 -14.63
N ALA A 144 9.09 1.29 -14.49
CA ALA A 144 9.09 -0.07 -14.98
C ALA A 144 9.23 -0.05 -16.51
N LEU A 145 9.97 -1.02 -17.06
CA LEU A 145 10.19 -1.12 -18.50
C LEU A 145 9.28 -2.18 -19.11
N CYS A 146 8.67 -1.84 -20.24
CA CYS A 146 7.99 -2.79 -21.10
C CYS A 146 9.02 -3.70 -21.78
N TRP A 147 8.58 -4.83 -22.34
CA TRP A 147 9.43 -5.73 -23.14
C TRP A 147 10.12 -5.02 -24.32
N CYS A 148 9.57 -3.90 -24.79
CA CYS A 148 10.20 -3.08 -25.83
C CYS A 148 11.25 -2.08 -25.30
N GLY A 149 11.52 -2.05 -23.99
CA GLY A 149 12.47 -1.14 -23.35
C GLY A 149 11.95 0.27 -23.10
N LYS A 150 10.73 0.61 -23.53
CA LYS A 150 10.07 1.88 -23.19
C LYS A 150 9.36 1.79 -21.83
N LYS A 151 8.99 2.95 -21.27
CA LYS A 151 8.19 3.05 -20.05
C LYS A 151 6.94 2.18 -20.13
N ALA A 152 6.78 1.28 -19.14
CA ALA A 152 5.54 0.55 -18.92
C ALA A 152 4.51 1.45 -18.24
N THR A 153 3.28 1.41 -18.73
CA THR A 153 2.15 2.19 -18.20
C THR A 153 1.01 1.30 -17.73
N HIS A 154 1.00 0.03 -18.13
CA HIS A 154 -0.07 -0.92 -17.87
C HIS A 154 0.49 -2.27 -17.47
N GLN A 155 -0.40 -3.06 -16.90
CA GLN A 155 -0.15 -4.41 -16.44
C GLN A 155 -0.50 -5.38 -17.57
N ALA A 156 0.40 -6.30 -17.89
CA ALA A 156 0.12 -7.39 -18.82
C ALA A 156 0.24 -8.72 -18.09
N ARG A 157 -0.66 -9.66 -18.38
CA ARG A 157 -0.63 -11.01 -17.83
C ARG A 157 -0.27 -12.00 -18.93
N ILE A 158 0.69 -12.87 -18.66
CA ILE A 158 1.12 -13.94 -19.57
C ILE A 158 0.74 -15.29 -18.96
N VAL A 159 0.11 -16.15 -19.77
CA VAL A 159 -0.18 -17.54 -19.45
C VAL A 159 0.36 -18.40 -20.59
N ASN A 160 1.24 -19.37 -20.28
CA ASN A 160 1.89 -20.24 -21.27
C ASN A 160 2.58 -19.47 -22.42
N GLY A 161 3.23 -18.34 -22.10
CA GLY A 161 3.93 -17.51 -23.09
C GLY A 161 3.03 -16.60 -23.94
N VAL A 162 1.71 -16.65 -23.75
CA VAL A 162 0.75 -15.82 -24.48
C VAL A 162 0.13 -14.78 -23.56
N MET A 163 0.04 -13.53 -24.04
CA MET A 163 -0.67 -12.47 -23.32
C MET A 163 -2.17 -12.77 -23.29
N VAL A 164 -2.76 -12.70 -22.10
CA VAL A 164 -4.22 -12.85 -21.93
C VAL A 164 -4.86 -11.47 -21.76
N THR A 165 -6.07 -11.34 -22.29
CA THR A 165 -6.91 -10.12 -22.28
C THR A 165 -8.19 -10.36 -21.53
#